data_AF-A0A9W3K1L4-F1
#
_entry.id   AF-A0A9W3K1L4-F1
#
_cell.length_a   1.000
_cell.length_b   1.000
_cell.length_c   1.000
_cell.angle_alpha   90.00
_cell.angle_beta   90.00
_cell.angle_gamma   90.00
#
_symmetry.space_group_name_H-M   'P 1'
#
loop_
_entity.id
_entity.type
_entity.pdbx_description
1 polymer ?
#
loop_
_entity_poly.entity_id
_entity_poly.type
_entity_poly.pdbx_seq_one_letter_code
_entity_poly.pdbx_strand_id
1 'polypeptide(L)'
;MRMPTWMPTRMRGTSLLEAVLAIALLAAVMLAVAGSQLAMARAQRATIWRERALWLADARIERRHAAAGADDGIEALAAASLPGGAMTLDHGAGGVRYVIVGWRGAEAAASTRCEGAGAAVEPPSCVRIPFREAEANANER
;
A
#
# COMPACT_ATOMS: atom_id res chain seq x y z
N MET A 1 54.65 -32.63 -53.08
CA MET A 1 53.35 -33.14 -52.61
C MET A 1 53.00 -32.51 -51.26
N ARG A 2 52.19 -31.43 -51.25
CA ARG A 2 51.29 -31.02 -50.16
C ARG A 2 50.48 -29.80 -50.62
N MET A 3 49.16 -29.94 -50.72
CA MET A 3 48.24 -28.83 -50.99
C MET A 3 47.88 -28.13 -49.66
N PRO A 4 47.82 -26.80 -49.61
CA PRO A 4 47.25 -26.09 -48.47
C PRO A 4 45.72 -26.22 -48.50
N THR A 5 45.18 -26.84 -47.47
CA THR A 5 43.73 -26.93 -47.23
C THR A 5 43.22 -25.57 -46.75
N TRP A 6 42.35 -24.93 -47.54
CA TRP A 6 41.57 -23.79 -47.08
C TRP A 6 40.55 -24.26 -46.04
N MET A 7 40.55 -23.67 -44.84
CA MET A 7 39.48 -23.84 -43.86
C MET A 7 38.23 -23.06 -44.32
N PRO A 8 37.06 -23.70 -44.45
CA PRO A 8 35.84 -22.98 -44.75
C PRO A 8 35.40 -22.14 -43.54
N THR A 9 35.12 -20.87 -43.77
CA THR A 9 34.56 -19.92 -42.80
C THR A 9 33.09 -20.24 -42.49
N ARG A 10 32.84 -21.33 -41.75
CA ARG A 10 31.50 -21.73 -41.29
C ARG A 10 31.21 -21.38 -39.82
N MET A 11 31.74 -20.26 -39.32
CA MET A 11 31.54 -19.86 -37.89
C MET A 11 30.84 -18.51 -37.67
N ARG A 12 30.59 -17.70 -38.72
CA ARG A 12 29.97 -16.37 -38.53
C ARG A 12 28.46 -16.41 -38.34
N GLY A 13 27.76 -17.36 -38.97
CA GLY A 13 26.30 -17.48 -38.85
C GLY A 13 25.83 -17.97 -37.47
N THR A 14 26.59 -18.88 -36.86
CA THR A 14 26.32 -19.40 -35.51
C THR A 14 26.65 -18.38 -34.42
N SER A 15 27.77 -17.66 -34.54
CA SER A 15 28.16 -16.62 -33.58
C SER A 15 27.20 -15.42 -33.57
N LEU A 16 26.65 -15.01 -34.72
CA LEU A 16 25.64 -13.94 -34.77
C LEU A 16 24.31 -14.37 -34.16
N LEU A 17 23.86 -15.59 -34.44
CA LEU A 17 22.65 -16.15 -33.82
C LEU A 17 22.80 -16.28 -32.30
N GLU A 18 23.96 -16.72 -31.83
CA GLU A 18 24.28 -16.83 -30.41
C GLU A 18 24.29 -15.45 -29.75
N ALA A 19 24.90 -14.44 -30.37
CA ALA A 19 24.89 -13.08 -29.87
C ALA A 19 23.47 -12.48 -29.82
N VAL A 20 22.68 -12.66 -30.89
CA VAL A 20 21.28 -12.19 -30.93
C VAL A 20 20.44 -12.90 -29.87
N LEU A 21 20.63 -14.21 -29.67
CA LEU A 21 19.94 -14.97 -28.64
C LEU A 21 20.34 -14.50 -27.24
N ALA A 22 21.63 -14.31 -26.98
CA ALA A 22 22.12 -13.80 -25.71
C ALA A 22 21.53 -12.40 -25.40
N ILE A 23 21.49 -11.51 -26.39
CA ILE A 23 20.88 -10.19 -26.27
C ILE A 23 19.38 -10.31 -26.00
N ALA A 24 18.67 -11.17 -26.73
CA ALA A 24 17.23 -11.38 -26.54
C ALA A 24 16.92 -11.93 -25.14
N LEU A 25 17.72 -12.88 -24.65
CA LEU A 25 17.57 -13.44 -23.30
C LEU A 25 17.88 -12.40 -22.22
N LEU A 26 18.95 -11.62 -22.37
CA LEU A 26 19.27 -10.52 -21.46
C LEU A 26 18.16 -9.48 -21.42
N ALA A 27 17.62 -9.10 -22.58
CA ALA A 27 16.50 -8.18 -22.67
C ALA A 27 15.25 -8.73 -21.97
N ALA A 28 14.92 -10.01 -22.18
CA ALA A 28 13.79 -10.66 -21.53
C ALA A 28 13.95 -10.72 -20.00
N VAL A 29 15.15 -11.05 -19.51
CA VAL A 29 15.46 -11.06 -18.08
C VAL A 29 15.33 -9.65 -17.48
N MET A 30 15.87 -8.63 -18.14
CA MET A 30 15.76 -7.24 -17.68
C MET A 30 14.30 -6.77 -17.62
N LEU A 31 13.48 -7.16 -18.60
CA LEU A 31 12.05 -6.85 -18.60
C LEU A 31 11.32 -7.53 -17.43
N ALA A 32 11.64 -8.79 -17.13
CA ALA A 32 11.08 -9.51 -16.00
C ALA A 32 11.48 -8.88 -14.65
N VAL A 33 12.74 -8.45 -14.51
CA VAL A 33 13.23 -7.75 -13.32
C VAL A 33 12.52 -6.41 -13.15
N ALA A 34 12.42 -5.59 -14.20
CA ALA A 34 11.73 -4.31 -14.15
C ALA A 34 10.24 -4.46 -13.80
N GLY A 35 9.57 -5.46 -14.37
CA GLY A 35 8.19 -5.79 -14.04
C GLY A 35 8.02 -6.16 -12.56
N SER A 36 8.94 -6.96 -12.02
CA SER A 36 8.95 -7.38 -10.61
C SER A 36 9.18 -6.20 -9.66
N GLN A 37 10.14 -5.32 -9.98
CA GLN A 37 10.39 -4.11 -9.20
C GLN A 37 9.17 -3.17 -9.19
N LEU A 38 8.50 -3.04 -10.33
CA LEU A 38 7.31 -2.21 -10.45
C LEU A 38 6.13 -2.78 -9.64
N ALA A 39 5.95 -4.11 -9.65
CA ALA A 39 4.95 -4.77 -8.81
C ALA A 39 5.24 -4.56 -7.31
N MET A 40 6.50 -4.74 -6.89
CA MET A 40 6.94 -4.50 -5.52
C MET A 40 6.73 -3.04 -5.08
N ALA A 41 7.08 -2.07 -5.92
CA ALA A 41 6.88 -0.65 -5.64
C ALA A 41 5.40 -0.29 -5.48
N ARG A 42 4.50 -0.93 -6.23
CA ARG A 42 3.04 -0.76 -6.05
C ARG A 42 2.57 -1.35 -4.73
N ALA A 43 3.05 -2.54 -4.36
CA ALA A 43 2.71 -3.16 -3.08
C ALA A 43 3.16 -2.32 -1.87
N GLN A 44 4.37 -1.74 -1.92
CA GLN A 44 4.88 -0.89 -0.83
C GLN A 44 4.06 0.39 -0.62
N ARG A 45 3.49 0.97 -1.67
CA ARG A 45 2.65 2.17 -1.52
C ARG A 45 1.39 1.88 -0.71
N ALA A 46 0.80 0.71 -0.90
CA ALA A 46 -0.38 0.29 -0.16
C ALA A 46 -0.08 0.10 1.33
N THR A 47 1.10 -0.45 1.68
CA THR A 47 1.49 -0.65 3.08
C THR A 47 1.77 0.68 3.79
N ILE A 48 2.48 1.61 3.14
CA ILE A 48 2.80 2.93 3.72
C ILE A 48 1.52 3.72 4.05
N TRP A 49 0.50 3.69 3.19
CA TRP A 49 -0.77 4.37 3.46
C TRP A 49 -1.52 3.77 4.64
N ARG A 50 -1.47 2.45 4.77
CA ARG A 50 -2.08 1.76 5.90
C ARG A 50 -1.38 2.08 7.22
N GLU A 51 -0.05 2.11 7.24
CA GLU A 51 0.73 2.52 8.42
C GLU A 51 0.41 3.96 8.84
N ARG A 52 0.36 4.90 7.89
CA ARG A 52 -0.03 6.29 8.17
C ARG A 52 -1.45 6.38 8.71
N ALA A 53 -2.38 5.61 8.15
CA ALA A 53 -3.76 5.61 8.60
C ALA A 53 -3.90 5.07 10.04
N LEU A 54 -3.09 4.07 10.43
CA LEU A 54 -3.03 3.58 11.81
C LEU A 54 -2.51 4.65 12.76
N TRP A 55 -1.42 5.33 12.41
CA TRP A 55 -0.88 6.44 13.20
C TRP A 55 -1.89 7.59 13.37
N LEU A 56 -2.65 7.92 12.33
CA LEU A 56 -3.68 8.95 12.40
C LEU A 56 -4.87 8.53 13.27
N ALA A 57 -5.28 7.26 13.19
CA ALA A 57 -6.34 6.73 14.04
C ALA A 57 -5.93 6.77 15.52
N ASP A 58 -4.70 6.36 15.83
CA ASP A 58 -4.14 6.40 17.17
C ASP A 58 -4.04 7.83 17.71
N ALA A 59 -3.49 8.76 16.92
CA ALA A 59 -3.44 10.17 17.29
C ALA A 59 -4.83 10.75 17.60
N ARG A 60 -5.87 10.36 16.85
CA ARG A 60 -7.24 10.80 17.11
C ARG A 60 -7.77 10.25 18.44
N ILE A 61 -7.46 8.99 18.76
CA ILE A 61 -7.85 8.35 20.02
C ILE A 61 -7.19 9.07 21.20
N GLU A 62 -5.88 9.27 21.13
CA GLU A 62 -5.11 9.95 22.18
C GLU A 62 -5.61 11.39 22.41
N ARG A 63 -5.91 12.13 21.32
CA ARG A 63 -6.50 13.48 21.42
C ARG A 63 -7.89 13.46 22.05
N ARG A 64 -8.69 12.44 21.79
CA ARG A 64 -10.01 12.26 22.42
C ARG A 64 -9.92 11.97 23.90
N HIS A 65 -8.91 11.22 24.34
CA HIS A 65 -8.64 11.01 25.76
C HIS A 65 -8.13 12.27 26.44
N ALA A 66 -7.29 13.06 25.77
CA ALA A 66 -6.74 14.30 26.33
C ALA A 66 -7.77 15.44 26.41
N ALA A 67 -8.62 15.59 25.40
CA ALA A 67 -9.63 16.66 25.32
C ALA A 67 -10.84 16.21 24.47
N ALA A 68 -11.81 15.57 25.14
CA ALA A 68 -13.01 15.08 24.48
C ALA A 68 -13.78 16.22 23.77
N GLY A 69 -13.96 16.09 22.46
CA GLY A 69 -14.78 17.01 21.66
C GLY A 69 -14.07 18.23 21.07
N ALA A 70 -12.78 18.44 21.36
CA ALA A 70 -12.01 19.49 20.70
C ALA A 70 -11.78 19.17 19.21
N ASP A 71 -11.89 20.19 18.35
CA ASP A 71 -11.32 20.12 17.02
C ASP A 71 -9.79 20.07 17.15
N ASP A 72 -9.21 18.98 16.67
CA ASP A 72 -7.79 18.68 16.78
C ASP A 72 -7.06 18.79 15.44
N GLY A 73 -7.77 19.17 14.35
CA GLY A 73 -7.21 19.28 13.01
C GLY A 73 -6.76 17.94 12.41
N ILE A 74 -6.98 16.81 13.10
CA ILE A 74 -6.50 15.50 12.67
C ILE A 74 -7.24 15.03 11.41
N GLU A 75 -8.50 15.43 11.22
CA GLU A 75 -9.25 15.16 10.00
C GLU A 75 -8.60 15.83 8.77
N ALA A 76 -8.17 17.10 8.90
CA ALA A 76 -7.44 17.81 7.85
C ALA A 76 -6.07 17.16 7.58
N LEU A 77 -5.38 16.71 8.63
CA LEU A 77 -4.12 15.97 8.49
C LEU A 77 -4.32 14.65 7.74
N ALA A 78 -5.43 13.94 7.95
CA ALA A 78 -5.76 12.73 7.21
C ALA A 78 -5.97 13.02 5.71
N ALA A 79 -6.71 14.09 5.37
CA ALA A 79 -6.90 14.52 3.98
C ALA A 79 -5.59 14.91 3.28
N ALA A 80 -4.64 15.50 4.02
CA ALA A 80 -3.34 15.89 3.51
C ALA A 80 -2.34 14.70 3.41
N SER A 81 -2.45 13.72 4.30
CA SER A 81 -1.46 12.63 4.44
C SER A 81 -1.80 11.38 3.63
N LEU A 82 -3.06 11.24 3.22
CA LEU A 82 -3.59 10.10 2.50
C LEU A 82 -4.28 10.52 1.20
N PRO A 83 -4.19 9.72 0.13
CA PRO A 83 -4.80 10.05 -1.15
C PRO A 83 -6.33 10.06 -1.03
N GLY A 84 -6.95 11.25 -1.09
CA GLY A 84 -8.39 11.37 -0.85
C GLY A 84 -8.79 10.92 0.56
N GLY A 85 -7.91 11.15 1.53
CA GLY A 85 -8.10 10.73 2.92
C GLY A 85 -9.35 11.34 3.55
N ALA A 86 -10.05 10.53 4.34
CA ALA A 86 -11.15 10.97 5.18
C ALA A 86 -11.10 10.24 6.53
N MET A 87 -11.55 10.92 7.58
CA MET A 87 -11.63 10.36 8.92
C MET A 87 -13.05 10.53 9.45
N THR A 88 -13.59 9.45 10.02
CA THR A 88 -14.91 9.48 10.65
C THR A 88 -14.89 8.78 12.00
N LEU A 89 -15.89 9.08 12.82
CA LEU A 89 -16.14 8.43 14.09
C LEU A 89 -17.46 7.71 14.05
N ASP A 90 -17.47 6.48 14.53
CA ASP A 90 -18.65 5.63 14.55
C ASP A 90 -18.90 5.10 15.97
N HIS A 91 -20.16 4.81 16.30
CA HIS A 91 -20.58 4.36 17.62
C HIS A 91 -20.87 2.86 17.57
N GLY A 92 -20.14 2.10 18.39
CA GLY A 92 -20.39 0.69 18.62
C GLY A 92 -21.33 0.43 19.79
N ALA A 93 -21.71 -0.84 19.93
CA ALA A 93 -22.40 -1.31 21.12
C ALA A 93 -21.48 -1.27 22.36
N GLY A 94 -22.10 -1.16 23.54
CA GLY A 94 -21.38 -1.30 24.82
C GLY A 94 -20.38 -0.19 25.12
N GLY A 95 -20.61 1.04 24.63
CA GLY A 95 -19.74 2.20 24.88
C GLY A 95 -18.43 2.17 24.11
N VAL A 96 -18.29 1.28 23.11
CA VAL A 96 -17.15 1.27 22.20
C VAL A 96 -17.37 2.31 21.11
N ARG A 97 -16.34 3.09 20.82
CA ARG A 97 -16.28 4.04 19.70
C ARG A 97 -15.29 3.50 18.68
N TYR A 98 -15.46 3.88 17.43
CA TYR A 98 -14.52 3.53 16.37
C TYR A 98 -13.98 4.77 15.71
N VAL A 99 -12.66 4.81 15.50
CA VAL A 99 -12.04 5.71 14.53
C VAL A 99 -11.90 4.97 13.22
N ILE A 100 -12.43 5.55 12.14
CA ILE A 100 -12.31 5.00 10.79
C ILE A 100 -11.50 5.99 9.96
N VAL A 101 -10.41 5.52 9.36
CA VAL A 101 -9.58 6.32 8.45
C VAL A 101 -9.56 5.62 7.10
N GLY A 102 -10.09 6.29 6.07
CA GLY A 102 -10.18 5.78 4.71
C GLY A 102 -9.29 6.56 3.75
N TRP A 103 -8.89 5.90 2.66
CA TRP A 103 -8.19 6.51 1.53
C TRP A 103 -8.65 5.91 0.21
N ARG A 104 -8.34 6.59 -0.90
CA ARG A 104 -8.64 6.11 -2.24
C ARG A 104 -7.78 4.89 -2.57
N GLY A 105 -8.43 3.74 -2.75
CA GLY A 105 -7.83 2.52 -3.29
C GLY A 105 -7.67 2.55 -4.80
N ALA A 106 -7.01 1.54 -5.37
CA ALA A 106 -6.86 1.39 -6.82
C ALA A 106 -8.19 1.01 -7.52
N GLU A 107 -9.10 0.34 -6.81
CA GLU A 107 -10.47 0.06 -7.23
C GLU A 107 -11.45 0.50 -6.14
N ALA A 108 -12.61 1.00 -6.56
CA ALA A 108 -13.76 1.41 -5.76
C ALA A 108 -13.75 2.82 -5.15
N ALA A 109 -14.76 3.57 -5.61
CA ALA A 109 -15.41 4.67 -4.92
C ALA A 109 -15.67 4.35 -3.45
N ALA A 110 -15.51 5.37 -2.60
CA ALA A 110 -15.76 5.42 -1.16
C ALA A 110 -16.49 4.17 -0.61
N SER A 111 -15.73 3.14 -0.23
CA SER A 111 -16.33 1.90 0.22
C SER A 111 -16.85 2.07 1.64
N THR A 112 -18.16 1.92 1.78
CA THR A 112 -18.93 1.71 3.01
C THR A 112 -18.55 0.41 3.75
N ARG A 113 -17.33 -0.13 3.54
CA ARG A 113 -16.96 -1.50 3.89
C ARG A 113 -15.71 -1.60 4.78
N CYS A 114 -15.48 -0.61 5.64
CA CYS A 114 -14.59 -0.81 6.79
C CYS A 114 -15.20 -1.76 7.84
N GLU A 115 -16.43 -2.22 7.60
CA GLU A 115 -17.15 -3.22 8.38
C GLU A 115 -16.73 -4.62 7.97
N GLY A 116 -15.84 -5.22 8.77
CA GLY A 116 -15.57 -6.65 8.73
C GLY A 116 -14.79 -7.11 7.50
N ALA A 117 -13.56 -7.57 7.74
CA ALA A 117 -12.82 -8.36 6.77
C ALA A 117 -13.51 -9.73 6.58
N GLY A 118 -14.65 -9.76 5.88
CA GLY A 118 -15.03 -10.94 5.12
C GLY A 118 -14.00 -11.18 4.02
N ALA A 119 -13.89 -12.42 3.54
CA ALA A 119 -12.88 -12.94 2.61
C ALA A 119 -12.72 -12.13 1.31
N ALA A 120 -12.15 -10.93 1.40
CA ALA A 120 -11.84 -10.06 0.29
C ALA A 120 -10.41 -10.37 -0.19
N VAL A 121 -10.25 -10.49 -1.50
CA VAL A 121 -8.98 -10.81 -2.17
C VAL A 121 -7.94 -9.70 -1.97
N GLU A 122 -8.39 -8.46 -1.72
CA GLU A 122 -7.54 -7.30 -1.45
C GLU A 122 -7.92 -6.65 -0.11
N PRO A 123 -6.92 -6.26 0.72
CA PRO A 123 -7.19 -5.56 1.97
C PRO A 123 -7.92 -4.24 1.72
N PRO A 124 -8.88 -3.86 2.59
CA PRO A 124 -9.66 -2.64 2.40
C PRO A 124 -8.77 -1.40 2.49
N SER A 125 -9.08 -0.38 1.68
CA SER A 125 -8.41 0.93 1.72
C SER A 125 -8.88 1.81 2.89
N CYS A 126 -9.05 1.19 4.06
CA CYS A 126 -9.33 1.84 5.31
C CYS A 126 -8.88 1.01 6.52
N VAL A 127 -8.80 1.69 7.67
CA VAL A 127 -8.59 1.10 9.00
C VAL A 127 -9.75 1.50 9.92
N ARG A 128 -10.17 0.58 10.80
CA ARG A 128 -11.20 0.80 11.82
C ARG A 128 -10.63 0.34 13.16
N ILE A 129 -10.42 1.27 14.09
CA ILE A 129 -9.83 0.99 15.41
C ILE A 129 -10.87 1.24 16.50
N PRO A 130 -11.27 0.22 17.28
CA PRO A 130 -12.13 0.41 18.45
C PRO A 130 -11.36 1.07 19.60
N PHE A 131 -12.03 1.93 20.34
CA PHE A 131 -11.55 2.49 21.59
C PHE A 131 -12.72 2.76 22.54
N ARG A 132 -12.42 2.95 23.84
CA ARG A 132 -13.39 3.44 24.83
C ARG A 132 -13.04 4.89 25.14
N GLU A 133 -14.02 5.78 25.18
CA GLU A 133 -13.80 7.12 25.73
C GLU A 133 -13.64 6.99 27.25
N ALA A 134 -12.64 7.67 27.81
CA ALA A 134 -12.49 7.73 29.26
C ALA A 134 -13.69 8.46 29.85
N GLU A 135 -14.30 7.91 30.91
CA GLU A 135 -15.34 8.63 31.64
C GLU A 135 -14.71 9.92 32.18
N ALA A 136 -15.23 11.07 31.79
CA ALA A 136 -14.84 12.33 32.41
C ALA A 136 -15.17 12.19 33.89
N ASN A 137 -14.14 12.12 34.75
CA ASN A 137 -14.31 12.07 36.20
C ASN A 137 -15.10 13.31 36.62
N ALA A 138 -16.42 13.17 36.76
CA ALA A 138 -17.34 14.20 37.23
C ALA A 138 -17.25 14.33 38.76
N ASN A 139 -16.04 14.38 39.30
CA ASN A 139 -15.83 14.46 40.74
C ASN A 139 -14.56 15.24 41.10
N GLU A 140 -14.56 16.54 40.79
CA GLU A 140 -13.94 17.54 41.66
C GLU A 140 -14.95 18.68 41.80
N ARG A 141 -15.61 18.68 42.95
CA ARG A 141 -16.62 19.64 43.38
C ARG A 141 -15.99 20.54 44.42
#